data_AF-A0A6I9TZG4-F1
#
_entry.id   AF-A0A6I9TZG4-F1
#
_cell.length_a   1.000
_cell.length_b   1.000
_cell.length_c   1.000
_cell.angle_alpha   90.00
_cell.angle_beta   90.00
_cell.angle_gamma   90.00
#
_symmetry.space_group_name_H-M   'P 1'
#
loop_
_entity.id
_entity.type
_entity.pdbx_description
1 polymer ?
#
loop_
_entity_poly.entity_id
_entity_poly.type
_entity_poly.pdbx_seq_one_letter_code
_entity_poly.pdbx_strand_id
1 'polypeptide(L)'
;MTLVGLLARVRLIDFGHCRRAAATRFNSGYIANSSGKNTYTTSIREMVTLVVATTVDPASVGPASALLSMPGWQPGPSLQGISSFVNKEVRLLKHDRSIVREDHLDRRWEEATGEVVNEVIFLSRHTAVSNRPALTIHPIGVPHLQVGDVPPAGGKPGWAAPPNPRIGPWLRLLKSIAESHNLIPEFEITLEATHHGPEIHSPTMFVEIGSTEEYWKRQDAAQAIALLVWEGLGLGEGTAVGDWSRNAGQNKVLLGIGGGHYVPRHMDIVLSFKSWQKNAIIGFLAEQGIQIGKPGDFC
;
A
#
# COMPACT_ATOMS: atom_id res chain seq x y z
N MET A 1 -10.47 5.70 -4.93
CA MET A 1 -11.00 5.63 -3.56
C MET A 1 -10.10 4.71 -2.79
N THR A 2 -9.40 5.25 -1.81
CA THR A 2 -8.56 4.50 -0.88
C THR A 2 -9.27 4.51 0.46
N LEU A 3 -9.42 3.34 1.07
CA LEU A 3 -10.14 3.13 2.31
C LEU A 3 -9.15 2.90 3.45
N VAL A 4 -9.28 3.66 4.54
CA VAL A 4 -8.66 3.35 5.82
C VAL A 4 -9.72 2.69 6.70
N GLY A 5 -9.57 1.40 7.04
CA GLY A 5 -10.47 0.73 7.99
C GLY A 5 -9.94 0.88 9.41
N LEU A 6 -10.58 1.66 10.28
CA LEU A 6 -10.19 1.82 11.69
C LEU A 6 -11.14 1.06 12.63
N LEU A 7 -10.59 0.27 13.55
CA LEU A 7 -11.31 -0.28 14.71
C LEU A 7 -11.09 0.64 15.93
N ALA A 8 -12.20 1.05 16.54
CA ALA A 8 -12.36 1.64 17.88
C ALA A 8 -12.07 3.15 18.11
N ARG A 9 -12.88 3.69 19.06
CA ARG A 9 -13.11 5.08 19.53
C ARG A 9 -12.09 6.15 19.09
N VAL A 10 -12.54 7.02 18.19
CA VAL A 10 -11.81 8.21 17.72
C VAL A 10 -11.83 9.32 18.80
N ARG A 11 -10.67 9.67 19.34
CA ARG A 11 -10.33 11.09 19.53
C ARG A 11 -9.73 11.54 18.19
N LEU A 12 -10.25 12.64 17.65
CA LEU A 12 -9.79 13.26 16.41
C LEU A 12 -8.27 13.29 16.39
N ILE A 13 -7.66 12.50 15.51
CA ILE A 13 -6.25 12.60 15.19
C ILE A 13 -6.11 13.92 14.42
N ASP A 14 -5.37 14.85 15.01
CA ASP A 14 -5.05 16.13 14.42
C ASP A 14 -4.23 15.89 13.14
N PHE A 15 -4.85 16.11 11.97
CA PHE A 15 -4.18 16.15 10.67
C PHE A 15 -3.49 17.51 10.42
N GLY A 16 -3.04 18.18 11.49
CA GLY A 16 -2.13 19.31 11.44
C GLY A 16 -0.87 18.93 10.68
N HIS A 17 -0.79 19.42 9.43
CA HIS A 17 0.26 19.32 8.41
C HIS A 17 -0.14 18.64 7.08
N CYS A 18 -1.43 18.61 6.75
CA CYS A 18 -1.92 18.40 5.38
C CYS A 18 -1.63 19.63 4.46
N ARG A 19 -0.35 20.00 4.33
CA ARG A 19 0.24 20.78 3.23
C ARG A 19 1.69 20.32 3.03
N ARG A 20 1.90 19.07 2.60
CA ARG A 20 3.19 18.62 2.06
C ARG A 20 3.04 17.29 1.30
N ALA A 21 2.18 17.28 0.28
CA ALA A 21 2.09 16.18 -0.68
C ALA A 21 1.81 16.75 -2.09
N ALA A 22 2.65 17.69 -2.53
CA ALA A 22 2.84 18.14 -3.92
C ALA A 22 3.87 19.30 -3.96
N ALA A 23 4.92 19.22 -3.15
CA ALA A 23 6.04 20.13 -3.26
C ALA A 23 7.29 19.25 -3.37
N THR A 24 7.89 19.27 -4.55
CA THR A 24 9.25 18.82 -4.81
C THR A 24 10.11 19.13 -3.60
N ARG A 25 10.63 18.11 -2.91
CA ARG A 25 11.55 18.32 -1.78
C ARG A 25 12.88 18.83 -2.34
N PHE A 26 13.00 20.14 -2.50
CA PHE A 26 14.25 20.80 -2.82
C PHE A 26 15.12 20.81 -1.55
N ASN A 27 16.25 20.11 -1.57
CA ASN A 27 17.27 20.26 -0.56
C ASN A 27 18.42 21.06 -1.19
N SER A 28 18.51 22.36 -0.89
CA SER A 28 19.63 23.19 -1.37
C SER A 28 20.84 22.99 -0.47
N GLY A 29 21.74 22.10 -0.86
CA GLY A 29 23.07 22.02 -0.25
C GLY A 29 23.97 23.14 -0.81
N TYR A 30 24.51 23.99 0.07
CA TYR A 30 25.54 24.96 -0.31
C TYR A 30 26.90 24.26 -0.40
N ILE A 31 27.51 24.25 -1.58
CA ILE A 31 28.95 24.00 -1.74
C ILE A 31 29.56 25.33 -2.20
N ALA A 32 30.29 26.00 -1.31
CA ALA A 32 30.98 27.23 -1.63
C ALA A 32 32.23 26.91 -2.48
N ASN A 33 32.15 27.13 -3.79
CA ASN A 33 33.33 27.19 -4.65
C ASN A 33 33.81 28.65 -4.76
N SER A 34 35.12 28.84 -4.69
CA SER A 34 35.82 30.14 -4.67
C SER A 34 35.78 30.94 -5.98
N SER A 35 34.78 30.72 -6.82
CA SER A 35 34.53 31.48 -8.04
C SER A 35 33.04 31.80 -8.07
N GLY A 36 32.66 33.05 -7.81
CA GLY A 36 31.28 33.52 -7.59
C GLY A 36 30.30 33.33 -8.75
N LYS A 37 30.04 32.08 -9.15
CA LYS A 37 28.97 31.66 -10.05
C LYS A 37 28.09 30.68 -9.28
N ASN A 38 26.93 31.16 -8.84
CA ASN A 38 25.90 30.33 -8.22
C ASN A 38 25.29 29.41 -9.29
N THR A 39 25.81 28.18 -9.40
CA THR A 39 25.13 27.10 -10.14
C THR A 39 24.22 26.35 -9.18
N TYR A 40 22.91 26.61 -9.28
CA TYR A 40 21.90 25.79 -8.61
C TYR A 40 21.76 24.47 -9.38
N THR A 41 22.44 23.41 -8.94
CA THR A 41 22.18 22.05 -9.41
C THR A 41 21.00 21.48 -8.64
N THR A 42 19.80 21.61 -9.21
CA THR A 42 18.63 20.87 -8.74
C THR A 42 18.84 19.39 -9.07
N SER A 43 19.32 18.61 -8.09
CA SER A 43 19.28 17.15 -8.17
C SER A 43 17.80 16.72 -8.14
N ILE A 44 17.27 16.31 -9.28
CA ILE A 44 16.01 15.58 -9.34
C ILE A 44 16.31 14.21 -8.73
N ARG A 45 15.78 13.96 -7.53
CA ARG A 45 15.89 12.63 -6.93
C ARG A 45 14.92 11.70 -7.65
N GLU A 46 15.41 10.55 -8.08
CA GLU A 46 14.58 9.52 -8.68
C GLU A 46 13.57 9.01 -7.66
N MET A 47 12.30 8.90 -8.08
CA MET A 47 11.22 8.37 -7.25
C MET A 47 10.99 6.91 -7.61
N VAL A 48 10.93 6.04 -6.60
CA VAL A 48 10.82 4.59 -6.79
C VAL A 48 9.67 3.98 -6.00
N THR A 49 9.14 2.87 -6.51
CA THR A 49 8.19 1.99 -5.81
C THR A 49 8.93 0.76 -5.30
N LEU A 50 8.81 0.46 -4.00
CA LEU A 50 9.34 -0.77 -3.42
C LEU A 50 8.27 -1.85 -3.43
N VAL A 51 8.56 -2.98 -4.08
CA VAL A 51 7.80 -4.23 -3.92
C VAL A 51 8.64 -5.14 -3.02
N VAL A 52 8.08 -5.60 -1.91
CA VAL A 52 8.86 -6.25 -0.86
C VAL A 52 8.35 -7.66 -0.63
N ALA A 53 9.27 -8.62 -0.63
CA ALA A 53 9.00 -10.03 -0.42
C ALA A 53 10.00 -10.66 0.55
N THR A 54 9.57 -11.73 1.22
CA THR A 54 10.42 -12.49 2.15
C THR A 54 10.53 -13.97 1.78
N THR A 55 11.70 -14.57 2.00
CA THR A 55 11.96 -15.98 1.69
C THR A 55 11.38 -16.95 2.71
N VAL A 56 10.92 -16.46 3.85
CA VAL A 56 10.30 -17.29 4.90
C VAL A 56 8.77 -17.37 4.80
N ASP A 57 8.19 -16.73 3.79
CA ASP A 57 6.75 -16.71 3.53
C ASP A 57 6.44 -17.26 2.12
N PRO A 58 5.83 -18.45 2.00
CA PRO A 58 5.49 -19.03 0.69
C PRO A 58 4.60 -18.13 -0.17
N ALA A 59 3.66 -17.41 0.43
CA ALA A 59 2.77 -16.47 -0.26
C ALA A 59 3.51 -15.20 -0.73
N SER A 60 4.75 -15.01 -0.29
CA SER A 60 5.65 -13.96 -0.76
C SER A 60 6.59 -14.49 -1.86
N VAL A 61 7.14 -15.70 -1.64
CA VAL A 61 8.08 -16.36 -2.56
C VAL A 61 7.46 -16.61 -3.94
N GLY A 62 6.25 -17.14 -4.00
CA GLY A 62 5.56 -17.45 -5.25
C GLY A 62 5.37 -16.21 -6.13
N PRO A 63 4.62 -15.19 -5.65
CA PRO A 63 4.42 -13.95 -6.40
C PRO A 63 5.72 -13.25 -6.81
N ALA A 64 6.70 -13.15 -5.90
CA ALA A 64 7.97 -12.50 -6.22
C ALA A 64 8.72 -13.25 -7.33
N SER A 65 8.75 -14.58 -7.30
CA SER A 65 9.42 -15.40 -8.32
C SER A 65 8.70 -15.32 -9.68
N ALA A 66 7.36 -15.33 -9.67
CA ALA A 66 6.55 -15.17 -10.88
C ALA A 66 6.75 -13.77 -11.49
N LEU A 67 6.79 -12.72 -10.65
CA LEU A 67 7.04 -11.35 -11.10
C LEU A 67 8.44 -11.17 -11.68
N LEU A 68 9.48 -11.72 -11.03
CA LEU A 68 10.87 -11.70 -11.53
C LEU A 68 11.06 -12.48 -12.83
N SER A 69 10.18 -13.43 -13.14
CA SER A 69 10.19 -14.18 -14.40
C SER A 69 9.62 -13.38 -15.57
N MET A 70 8.98 -12.23 -15.32
CA MET A 70 8.52 -11.32 -16.37
C MET A 70 9.69 -10.49 -16.95
N PRO A 71 9.56 -9.91 -18.15
CA PRO A 71 10.68 -9.20 -18.79
C PRO A 71 11.15 -7.94 -18.03
N GLY A 72 12.40 -7.56 -18.21
CA GLY A 72 12.92 -6.24 -17.80
C GLY A 72 13.56 -6.15 -16.42
N TRP A 73 13.62 -7.24 -15.65
CA TRP A 73 14.31 -7.28 -14.36
C TRP A 73 15.82 -7.43 -14.50
N GLN A 74 16.56 -6.65 -13.71
CA GLN A 74 18.02 -6.72 -13.59
C GLN A 74 18.42 -6.71 -12.11
N PRO A 75 19.59 -7.24 -11.72
CA PRO A 75 20.09 -7.10 -10.35
C PRO A 75 20.21 -5.63 -9.93
N GLY A 76 19.76 -5.32 -8.71
CA GLY A 76 19.81 -3.98 -8.11
C GLY A 76 20.81 -3.85 -6.97
N PRO A 77 20.88 -2.68 -6.31
CA PRO A 77 21.74 -2.47 -5.16
C PRO A 77 21.28 -3.29 -3.94
N SER A 78 22.22 -3.81 -3.16
CA SER A 78 21.88 -4.51 -1.91
C SER A 78 21.68 -3.53 -0.75
N LEU A 79 20.68 -3.75 0.09
CA LEU A 79 20.43 -2.97 1.32
C LEU A 79 20.64 -3.88 2.54
N GLN A 80 21.74 -3.72 3.30
CA GLN A 80 21.95 -4.47 4.56
C GLN A 80 21.74 -5.99 4.41
N GLY A 81 22.27 -6.58 3.33
CA GLY A 81 22.09 -8.01 3.00
C GLY A 81 20.77 -8.36 2.29
N ILE A 82 19.86 -7.41 2.12
CA ILE A 82 18.64 -7.57 1.30
C ILE A 82 19.03 -7.45 -0.16
N SER A 83 18.70 -8.48 -0.95
CA SER A 83 18.88 -8.45 -2.39
C SER A 83 17.77 -7.61 -3.04
N SER A 84 18.10 -6.86 -4.09
CA SER A 84 17.10 -6.13 -4.87
C SER A 84 17.22 -6.40 -6.36
N PHE A 85 16.13 -6.14 -7.06
CA PHE A 85 16.00 -6.24 -8.50
C PHE A 85 15.31 -4.98 -9.04
N VAL A 86 15.74 -4.52 -10.20
CA VAL A 86 15.32 -3.25 -10.80
C VAL A 86 14.53 -3.51 -12.07
N ASN A 87 13.40 -2.83 -12.23
CA ASN A 87 12.66 -2.72 -13.48
C ASN A 87 11.98 -1.34 -13.53
N LYS A 88 12.43 -0.46 -14.43
CA LYS A 88 12.02 0.95 -14.49
C LYS A 88 12.14 1.61 -13.09
N GLU A 89 11.10 2.27 -12.59
CA GLU A 89 11.05 2.89 -11.25
C GLU A 89 10.69 1.89 -10.13
N VAL A 90 10.56 0.60 -10.43
CA VAL A 90 10.22 -0.43 -9.45
C VAL A 90 11.49 -1.11 -8.93
N ARG A 91 11.52 -1.33 -7.61
CA ARG A 91 12.56 -2.08 -6.91
C ARG A 91 11.90 -3.25 -6.20
N LEU A 92 12.20 -4.48 -6.61
CA LEU A 92 11.77 -5.67 -5.88
C LEU A 92 12.84 -6.04 -4.87
N LEU A 93 12.50 -5.99 -3.58
CA LEU A 93 13.39 -6.35 -2.47
C LEU A 93 13.03 -7.75 -1.97
N LYS A 94 14.05 -8.58 -1.76
CA LYS A 94 13.92 -9.94 -1.23
C LYS A 94 14.84 -10.14 -0.03
N HIS A 95 14.25 -10.40 1.12
CA HIS A 95 14.97 -10.65 2.39
C HIS A 95 14.49 -11.95 3.05
N ASP A 96 15.14 -12.37 4.13
CA ASP A 96 14.85 -13.60 4.89
C ASP A 96 14.23 -13.33 6.28
N ARG A 97 13.99 -12.05 6.59
CA ARG A 97 13.39 -11.58 7.83
C ARG A 97 11.85 -11.52 7.79
N SER A 98 11.23 -11.33 8.96
CA SER A 98 9.79 -11.14 9.10
C SER A 98 9.36 -9.78 8.53
N ILE A 99 8.45 -9.80 7.56
CA ILE A 99 8.01 -8.60 6.82
C ILE A 99 7.30 -7.57 7.70
N VAL A 100 6.54 -8.02 8.71
CA VAL A 100 5.84 -7.15 9.66
C VAL A 100 6.77 -6.43 10.65
N ARG A 101 8.07 -6.76 10.62
CA ARG A 101 9.12 -6.14 11.45
C ARG A 101 10.13 -5.32 10.64
N GLU A 102 9.89 -5.13 9.35
CA GLU A 102 10.74 -4.29 8.49
C GLU A 102 10.41 -2.80 8.66
N ASP A 103 10.51 -2.31 9.89
CA ASP A 103 10.25 -0.90 10.21
C ASP A 103 11.20 0.02 9.42
N HIS A 104 10.63 1.16 9.01
CA HIS A 104 11.33 2.23 8.30
C HIS A 104 12.06 1.79 7.03
N LEU A 105 11.60 0.72 6.37
CA LEU A 105 12.23 0.21 5.15
C LEU A 105 12.31 1.29 4.05
N ASP A 106 11.30 2.13 3.95
CA ASP A 106 11.29 3.31 3.08
C ASP A 106 12.51 4.20 3.36
N ARG A 107 12.68 4.68 4.59
CA ARG A 107 13.80 5.56 4.98
C ARG A 107 15.15 4.89 4.83
N ARG A 108 15.27 3.63 5.25
CA ARG A 108 16.52 2.88 5.13
C ARG A 108 16.95 2.73 3.67
N TRP A 109 15.99 2.57 2.76
CA TRP A 109 16.27 2.59 1.32
C TRP A 109 16.76 3.98 0.87
N GLU A 110 16.01 5.05 1.18
CA GLU A 110 16.39 6.41 0.79
C GLU A 110 17.79 6.80 1.28
N GLU A 111 18.13 6.43 2.51
CA GLU A 111 19.44 6.70 3.12
C GLU A 111 20.57 5.95 2.41
N ALA A 112 20.31 4.71 1.97
CA ALA A 112 21.33 3.86 1.35
C ALA A 112 21.54 4.15 -0.14
N THR A 113 20.49 4.54 -0.86
CA THR A 113 20.52 4.66 -2.33
C THR A 113 20.40 6.10 -2.84
N GLY A 114 19.85 7.01 -2.02
CA GLY A 114 19.48 8.36 -2.45
C GLY A 114 18.20 8.45 -3.28
N GLU A 115 17.57 7.32 -3.61
CA GLU A 115 16.27 7.25 -4.29
C GLU A 115 15.15 7.58 -3.30
N VAL A 116 14.12 8.33 -3.72
CA VAL A 116 12.97 8.69 -2.87
C VAL A 116 11.89 7.63 -3.01
N VAL A 117 11.40 7.10 -1.89
CA VAL A 117 10.40 6.03 -1.89
C VAL A 117 9.01 6.63 -2.00
N ASN A 118 8.39 6.47 -3.17
CA ASN A 118 7.05 6.95 -3.46
C ASN A 118 5.96 6.10 -2.80
N GLU A 119 6.12 4.78 -2.81
CA GLU A 119 5.17 3.84 -2.21
C GLU A 119 5.84 2.48 -1.93
N VAL A 120 5.25 1.72 -1.00
CA VAL A 120 5.70 0.37 -0.62
C VAL A 120 4.55 -0.62 -0.77
N ILE A 121 4.83 -1.79 -1.33
CA ILE A 121 3.86 -2.86 -1.57
C ILE A 121 4.45 -4.15 -1.02
N PHE A 122 3.86 -4.67 0.05
CA PHE A 122 4.28 -5.92 0.66
C PHE A 122 3.51 -7.11 0.08
N LEU A 123 4.23 -8.16 -0.29
CA LEU A 123 3.65 -9.45 -0.69
C LEU A 123 3.76 -10.38 0.52
N SER A 124 2.63 -10.86 1.06
CA SER A 124 2.65 -11.73 2.25
C SER A 124 1.50 -12.73 2.27
N ARG A 125 1.53 -13.61 3.26
CA ARG A 125 0.40 -14.50 3.58
C ARG A 125 -0.62 -13.78 4.44
N HIS A 126 -1.87 -14.10 4.16
CA HIS A 126 -2.96 -13.95 5.10
C HIS A 126 -3.17 -15.26 5.86
N THR A 127 -3.44 -15.18 7.17
CA THR A 127 -3.86 -16.31 8.01
C THR A 127 -5.23 -16.03 8.62
N ALA A 128 -6.20 -16.94 8.42
CA ALA A 128 -7.54 -16.80 8.98
C ALA A 128 -8.02 -18.12 9.61
N VAL A 129 -8.66 -18.02 10.77
CA VAL A 129 -9.25 -19.18 11.49
C VAL A 129 -10.29 -19.91 10.64
N SER A 130 -10.97 -19.21 9.74
CA SER A 130 -11.95 -19.80 8.83
C SER A 130 -11.35 -20.76 7.80
N ASN A 131 -10.02 -20.70 7.59
CA ASN A 131 -9.29 -21.40 6.53
C ASN A 131 -9.83 -21.14 5.11
N ARG A 132 -10.67 -20.13 4.92
CA ARG A 132 -11.23 -19.82 3.61
C ARG A 132 -10.14 -19.22 2.70
N PRO A 133 -9.98 -19.70 1.47
CA PRO A 133 -9.06 -19.10 0.50
C PRO A 133 -9.48 -17.66 0.19
N ALA A 134 -8.51 -16.75 0.23
CA ALA A 134 -8.74 -15.34 -0.05
C ALA A 134 -7.52 -14.71 -0.72
N LEU A 135 -7.75 -13.77 -1.62
CA LEU A 135 -6.73 -12.84 -2.09
C LEU A 135 -7.10 -11.46 -1.58
N THR A 136 -6.22 -10.86 -0.79
CA THR A 136 -6.57 -9.67 0.00
C THR A 136 -5.65 -8.50 -0.26
N ILE A 137 -6.18 -7.30 -0.01
CA ILE A 137 -5.41 -6.05 -0.05
C ILE A 137 -5.80 -5.23 1.17
N HIS A 138 -4.83 -4.68 1.91
CA HIS A 138 -5.17 -3.86 3.07
C HIS A 138 -4.13 -2.78 3.40
N PRO A 139 -4.56 -1.68 4.05
CA PRO A 139 -3.67 -0.69 4.63
C PRO A 139 -3.00 -1.24 5.90
N ILE A 140 -1.89 -0.62 6.31
CA ILE A 140 -1.06 -1.10 7.43
C ILE A 140 -1.08 -0.15 8.62
N GLY A 141 -0.85 -0.72 9.80
CA GLY A 141 -0.72 0.01 11.04
C GLY A 141 -1.48 -0.63 12.20
N VAL A 142 -1.18 -0.15 13.39
CA VAL A 142 -1.89 -0.52 14.63
C VAL A 142 -2.47 0.71 15.33
N PRO A 143 -3.30 1.50 14.63
CA PRO A 143 -3.81 2.77 15.16
C PRO A 143 -4.84 2.60 16.28
N HIS A 144 -5.31 1.36 16.52
CA HIS A 144 -6.22 1.01 17.59
C HIS A 144 -5.51 0.78 18.95
N LEU A 145 -4.17 0.68 18.95
CA LEU A 145 -3.36 0.48 20.15
C LEU A 145 -2.91 1.81 20.75
N GLN A 146 -2.68 1.83 22.06
CA GLN A 146 -2.22 2.99 22.83
C GLN A 146 -0.69 3.03 22.96
N VAL A 147 -0.14 4.23 23.17
CA VAL A 147 1.29 4.39 23.46
C VAL A 147 1.65 3.58 24.70
N GLY A 148 2.59 2.63 24.55
CA GLY A 148 3.00 1.70 25.59
C GLY A 148 2.52 0.26 25.37
N ASP A 149 1.53 0.04 24.52
CA ASP A 149 1.12 -1.31 24.11
C ASP A 149 2.23 -1.99 23.30
N VAL A 150 2.26 -3.32 23.35
CA VAL A 150 3.15 -4.14 22.51
C VAL A 150 2.33 -4.74 21.38
N PRO A 151 2.53 -4.32 20.12
CA PRO A 151 1.78 -4.88 19.00
C PRO A 151 2.14 -6.36 18.78
N PRO A 152 1.14 -7.24 18.61
CA PRO A 152 1.40 -8.67 18.44
C PRO A 152 2.14 -9.01 17.14
N ALA A 153 1.97 -8.17 16.11
CA ALA A 153 2.50 -8.39 14.77
C ALA A 153 3.22 -7.13 14.24
N GLY A 154 4.09 -6.53 15.06
CA GLY A 154 4.93 -5.39 14.66
C GLY A 154 4.17 -4.07 14.46
N GLY A 155 4.91 -3.04 14.04
CA GLY A 155 4.43 -1.67 13.91
C GLY A 155 4.49 -0.88 15.22
N LYS A 156 3.96 0.34 15.19
CA LYS A 156 3.99 1.29 16.31
C LYS A 156 2.58 1.59 16.82
N PRO A 157 2.30 1.44 18.12
CA PRO A 157 0.99 1.77 18.67
C PRO A 157 0.54 3.19 18.32
N GLY A 158 -0.72 3.33 17.90
CA GLY A 158 -1.30 4.61 17.49
C GLY A 158 -0.85 5.09 16.10
N TRP A 159 -0.12 4.26 15.34
CA TRP A 159 0.36 4.60 14.01
C TRP A 159 -0.38 3.84 12.92
N ALA A 160 -0.62 4.51 11.79
CA ALA A 160 -0.95 3.91 10.51
C ALA A 160 -0.20 4.61 9.38
N ALA A 161 0.30 3.85 8.41
CA ALA A 161 0.93 4.43 7.23
C ALA A 161 -0.13 5.18 6.39
N PRO A 162 0.26 6.20 5.60
CA PRO A 162 -0.62 6.73 4.58
C PRO A 162 -1.11 5.58 3.69
N PRO A 163 -2.41 5.46 3.42
CA PRO A 163 -2.90 4.30 2.70
C PRO A 163 -2.53 4.41 1.22
N ASN A 164 -2.14 3.29 0.60
CA ASN A 164 -1.71 3.33 -0.80
C ASN A 164 -2.88 3.77 -1.74
N PRO A 165 -2.65 4.73 -2.66
CA PRO A 165 -3.66 5.21 -3.61
C PRO A 165 -4.29 4.12 -4.50
N ARG A 166 -3.60 2.98 -4.59
CA ARG A 166 -3.93 1.84 -5.44
C ARG A 166 -4.88 0.83 -4.81
N ILE A 167 -5.09 0.83 -3.49
CA ILE A 167 -5.90 -0.20 -2.80
C ILE A 167 -7.23 -0.49 -3.52
N GLY A 168 -8.05 0.54 -3.76
CA GLY A 168 -9.34 0.35 -4.43
C GLY A 168 -9.23 -0.03 -5.91
N PRO A 169 -8.43 0.69 -6.73
CA PRO A 169 -8.15 0.30 -8.10
C PRO A 169 -7.59 -1.11 -8.29
N TRP A 170 -6.64 -1.52 -7.44
CA TRP A 170 -5.99 -2.83 -7.49
C TRP A 170 -6.90 -3.94 -7.00
N LEU A 171 -7.80 -3.69 -6.04
CA LEU A 171 -8.83 -4.67 -5.68
C LEU A 171 -9.73 -5.00 -6.88
N ARG A 172 -10.14 -3.98 -7.65
CA ARG A 172 -10.95 -4.21 -8.88
C ARG A 172 -10.15 -4.93 -9.95
N LEU A 173 -8.88 -4.56 -10.14
CA LEU A 173 -7.99 -5.24 -11.08
C LEU A 173 -7.78 -6.70 -10.68
N LEU A 174 -7.48 -6.96 -9.41
CA LEU A 174 -7.30 -8.30 -8.85
C LEU A 174 -8.57 -9.15 -9.03
N LYS A 175 -9.75 -8.56 -8.84
CA LYS A 175 -11.02 -9.25 -9.10
C LYS A 175 -11.13 -9.64 -10.57
N SER A 176 -10.87 -8.74 -11.51
CA SER A 176 -10.91 -9.06 -12.95
C SER A 176 -9.90 -10.13 -13.35
N ILE A 177 -8.66 -10.07 -12.81
CA ILE A 177 -7.64 -11.11 -13.01
C ILE A 177 -8.11 -12.45 -12.43
N ALA A 178 -8.63 -12.46 -11.20
CA ALA A 178 -9.12 -13.68 -10.56
C ALA A 178 -10.29 -14.31 -11.32
N GLU A 179 -11.18 -13.50 -11.91
CA GLU A 179 -12.24 -13.97 -12.80
C GLU A 179 -11.69 -14.59 -14.08
N SER A 180 -10.75 -13.92 -14.77
CA SER A 180 -10.20 -14.42 -16.04
C SER A 180 -9.29 -15.64 -15.87
N HIS A 181 -8.74 -15.86 -14.68
CA HIS A 181 -7.91 -17.01 -14.34
C HIS A 181 -8.66 -18.12 -13.57
N ASN A 182 -9.99 -18.05 -13.48
CA ASN A 182 -10.83 -19.05 -12.79
C ASN A 182 -10.48 -19.29 -11.31
N LEU A 183 -10.00 -18.26 -10.62
CA LEU A 183 -9.75 -18.32 -9.16
C LEU A 183 -11.04 -18.09 -8.36
N ILE A 184 -12.07 -17.50 -8.96
CA ILE A 184 -13.41 -17.31 -8.37
C ILE A 184 -14.33 -18.45 -8.87
N PRO A 185 -15.18 -19.06 -8.01
CA PRO A 185 -15.58 -18.62 -6.67
C PRO A 185 -14.74 -19.19 -5.52
N GLU A 186 -13.64 -19.88 -5.81
CA GLU A 186 -12.81 -20.50 -4.78
C GLU A 186 -12.20 -19.43 -3.87
N PHE A 187 -11.39 -18.53 -4.40
CA PHE A 187 -10.81 -17.41 -3.66
C PHE A 187 -11.81 -16.27 -3.48
N GLU A 188 -12.00 -15.84 -2.24
CA GLU A 188 -12.64 -14.56 -1.95
C GLU A 188 -11.69 -13.39 -2.25
N ILE A 189 -12.11 -12.44 -3.08
CA ILE A 189 -11.33 -11.21 -3.33
C ILE A 189 -11.85 -10.11 -2.41
N THR A 190 -11.08 -9.73 -1.40
CA THR A 190 -11.58 -8.85 -0.33
C THR A 190 -10.54 -7.89 0.23
N LEU A 191 -11.02 -6.87 0.94
CA LEU A 191 -10.19 -5.96 1.71
C LEU A 191 -10.10 -6.47 3.15
N GLU A 192 -9.05 -6.04 3.84
CA GLU A 192 -8.98 -6.16 5.29
C GLU A 192 -8.90 -4.80 5.97
N ALA A 193 -9.23 -4.77 7.26
CA ALA A 193 -9.06 -3.62 8.11
C ALA A 193 -7.58 -3.25 8.26
N THR A 194 -7.30 -2.01 8.68
CA THR A 194 -5.93 -1.58 8.99
C THR A 194 -5.42 -2.37 10.19
N HIS A 195 -4.38 -3.17 9.98
CA HIS A 195 -3.80 -3.97 11.05
C HIS A 195 -2.31 -4.27 10.80
N HIS A 196 -1.65 -4.64 11.89
CA HIS A 196 -0.23 -5.01 12.03
C HIS A 196 0.80 -4.04 11.42
N GLY A 197 2.08 -4.33 11.67
CA GLY A 197 3.21 -3.58 11.14
C GLY A 197 3.54 -3.90 9.68
N PRO A 198 4.63 -3.33 9.16
CA PRO A 198 5.64 -2.52 9.86
C PRO A 198 5.30 -1.02 10.00
N GLU A 199 6.15 -0.23 10.66
CA GLU A 199 6.09 1.24 10.69
C GLU A 199 6.74 1.85 9.45
N ILE A 200 5.91 2.14 8.44
CA ILE A 200 6.30 2.81 7.18
C ILE A 200 5.64 4.19 7.11
N HIS A 201 6.33 5.16 6.48
CA HIS A 201 5.87 6.54 6.33
C HIS A 201 5.46 6.90 4.90
N SER A 202 5.98 6.18 3.90
CA SER A 202 5.46 6.26 2.52
C SER A 202 4.10 5.56 2.38
N PRO A 203 3.27 5.94 1.39
CA PRO A 203 2.03 5.23 1.04
C PRO A 203 2.23 3.72 0.91
N THR A 204 1.47 2.93 1.67
CA THR A 204 1.74 1.49 1.81
C THR A 204 0.49 0.62 1.80
N MET A 205 0.63 -0.61 1.31
CA MET A 205 -0.38 -1.68 1.41
C MET A 205 0.27 -3.06 1.46
N PHE A 206 -0.45 -4.03 2.00
CA PHE A 206 -0.21 -5.45 1.73
C PHE A 206 -1.09 -5.93 0.58
N VAL A 207 -0.57 -6.92 -0.14
CA VAL A 207 -1.28 -7.75 -1.12
C VAL A 207 -0.98 -9.19 -0.75
N GLU A 208 -2.01 -9.97 -0.43
CA GLU A 208 -1.82 -11.24 0.24
C GLU A 208 -2.54 -12.42 -0.41
N ILE A 209 -2.01 -13.62 -0.13
CA ILE A 209 -2.65 -14.90 -0.43
C ILE A 209 -2.99 -15.57 0.89
N GLY A 210 -4.22 -16.00 1.04
CA GLY A 210 -4.71 -16.69 2.22
C GLY A 210 -5.50 -17.96 1.91
N SER A 211 -5.87 -18.75 2.91
CA SER A 211 -5.56 -18.52 4.34
C SER A 211 -4.71 -19.63 4.96
N THR A 212 -4.26 -20.60 4.15
CA THR A 212 -3.52 -21.79 4.60
C THR A 212 -2.29 -22.04 3.73
N GLU A 213 -1.38 -22.88 4.21
CA GLU A 213 -0.15 -23.23 3.49
C GLU A 213 -0.40 -23.84 2.10
N GLU A 214 -1.50 -24.58 1.95
CA GLU A 214 -1.95 -25.10 0.66
C GLU A 214 -2.17 -23.96 -0.34
N TYR A 215 -2.90 -22.91 0.07
CA TYR A 215 -3.20 -21.77 -0.78
C TYR A 215 -1.99 -20.85 -0.98
N TRP A 216 -1.14 -20.66 0.04
CA TRP A 216 0.07 -19.84 -0.07
C TRP A 216 1.05 -20.36 -1.13
N LYS A 217 1.05 -21.67 -1.37
CA LYS A 217 1.92 -22.34 -2.34
C LYS A 217 1.28 -22.49 -3.73
N ARG A 218 0.04 -22.05 -3.93
CA ARG A 218 -0.64 -22.18 -5.22
C ARG A 218 0.00 -21.29 -6.28
N GLN A 219 0.40 -21.93 -7.37
CA GLN A 219 1.13 -21.27 -8.45
C GLN A 219 0.25 -20.31 -9.26
N ASP A 220 -1.04 -20.62 -9.43
CA ASP A 220 -2.00 -19.77 -10.12
C ASP A 220 -2.37 -18.52 -9.31
N ALA A 221 -2.56 -18.65 -7.99
CA ALA A 221 -2.68 -17.51 -7.08
C ALA A 221 -1.43 -16.62 -7.12
N ALA A 222 -0.24 -17.23 -7.10
CA ALA A 222 1.02 -16.51 -7.21
C ALA A 222 1.16 -15.74 -8.54
N GLN A 223 0.76 -16.35 -9.66
CA GLN A 223 0.74 -15.72 -10.97
C GLN A 223 -0.26 -14.56 -11.03
N ALA A 224 -1.44 -14.70 -10.42
CA ALA A 224 -2.43 -13.63 -10.36
C ALA A 224 -1.93 -12.41 -9.58
N ILE A 225 -1.26 -12.61 -8.43
CA ILE A 225 -0.64 -11.50 -7.68
C ILE A 225 0.51 -10.87 -8.47
N ALA A 226 1.36 -11.67 -9.12
CA ALA A 226 2.43 -11.14 -9.98
C ALA A 226 1.87 -10.30 -11.15
N LEU A 227 0.81 -10.77 -11.80
CA LEU A 227 0.12 -10.05 -12.88
C LEU A 227 -0.52 -8.76 -12.36
N LEU A 228 -1.15 -8.79 -11.18
CA LEU A 228 -1.67 -7.60 -10.53
C LEU A 228 -0.60 -6.54 -10.34
N VAL A 229 0.58 -6.91 -9.81
CA VAL A 229 1.69 -5.98 -9.61
C VAL A 229 2.22 -5.46 -10.95
N TRP A 230 2.38 -6.34 -11.94
CA TRP A 230 2.87 -6.02 -13.27
C TRP A 230 1.98 -5.00 -14.01
N GLU A 231 0.68 -5.27 -14.10
CA GLU A 231 -0.29 -4.38 -14.72
C GLU A 231 -0.54 -3.14 -13.86
N GLY A 232 -0.67 -3.33 -12.55
CA GLY A 232 -0.94 -2.28 -11.59
C GLY A 232 0.14 -1.19 -11.57
N LEU A 233 1.40 -1.58 -11.72
CA LEU A 233 2.53 -0.64 -11.80
C LEU A 233 2.86 -0.19 -13.24
N GLY A 234 2.17 -0.70 -14.27
CA GLY A 234 2.45 -0.33 -15.66
C GLY A 234 3.83 -0.82 -16.14
N LEU A 235 4.28 -1.98 -15.65
CA LEU A 235 5.54 -2.58 -16.09
C LEU A 235 5.44 -3.13 -17.51
N GLY A 236 4.26 -3.59 -17.92
CA GLY A 236 3.93 -3.98 -19.30
C GLY A 236 3.64 -2.82 -20.24
N GLU A 237 2.85 -3.08 -21.29
CA GLU A 237 2.45 -2.09 -22.30
C GLU A 237 1.28 -1.19 -21.86
N GLY A 238 0.63 -1.54 -20.74
CA GLY A 238 -0.51 -0.82 -20.19
C GLY A 238 -0.16 0.40 -19.33
N THR A 239 -1.14 1.24 -19.07
CA THR A 239 -1.03 2.35 -18.12
C THR A 239 -1.15 1.84 -16.68
N ALA A 240 -0.29 2.33 -15.78
CA ALA A 240 -0.36 2.04 -14.35
C ALA A 240 -1.75 2.34 -13.76
N VAL A 241 -2.28 1.40 -12.97
CA VAL A 241 -3.61 1.48 -12.36
C VAL A 241 -3.52 2.08 -10.97
N GLY A 242 -4.27 3.17 -10.74
CA GLY A 242 -4.28 3.86 -9.45
C GLY A 242 -3.14 4.86 -9.27
N ASP A 243 -2.45 5.27 -10.34
CA ASP A 243 -1.48 6.37 -10.33
C ASP A 243 -2.21 7.73 -10.20
N TRP A 244 -2.05 8.37 -9.04
CA TRP A 244 -2.72 9.63 -8.72
C TRP A 244 -2.05 10.86 -9.32
N SER A 245 -0.80 10.74 -9.80
CA SER A 245 -0.08 11.85 -10.44
C SER A 245 -0.85 12.42 -11.64
N ARG A 246 -1.65 11.57 -12.30
CA ARG A 246 -2.43 11.88 -13.50
C ARG A 246 -3.75 12.62 -13.23
N ASN A 247 -4.24 12.64 -11.99
CA ASN A 247 -5.58 13.13 -11.66
C ASN A 247 -5.61 14.49 -10.96
N ALA A 248 -4.49 15.24 -10.97
CA ALA A 248 -4.39 16.61 -10.45
C ALA A 248 -5.02 16.82 -9.04
N GLY A 249 -4.94 15.80 -8.17
CA GLY A 249 -5.46 15.88 -6.79
C GLY A 249 -6.97 15.74 -6.63
N GLN A 250 -7.72 15.34 -7.66
CA GLN A 250 -9.19 15.19 -7.58
C GLN A 250 -9.67 13.85 -6.99
N ASN A 251 -8.75 13.02 -6.49
CA ASN A 251 -9.06 11.69 -5.98
C ASN A 251 -9.75 11.77 -4.60
N LYS A 252 -10.80 10.98 -4.42
CA LYS A 252 -11.52 10.87 -3.14
C LYS A 252 -10.84 9.85 -2.23
N VAL A 253 -10.52 10.26 -1.02
CA VAL A 253 -10.11 9.41 0.10
C VAL A 253 -11.35 9.07 0.93
N LEU A 254 -11.45 7.84 1.41
CA LEU A 254 -12.50 7.39 2.32
C LEU A 254 -11.89 6.90 3.63
N LEU A 255 -12.43 7.37 4.74
CA LEU A 255 -12.18 6.77 6.05
C LEU A 255 -13.37 5.86 6.38
N GLY A 256 -13.11 4.58 6.52
CA GLY A 256 -14.08 3.56 6.91
C GLY A 256 -13.97 3.20 8.39
N ILE A 257 -15.08 3.24 9.11
CA ILE A 257 -15.12 2.83 10.52
C ILE A 257 -16.16 1.72 10.68
N GLY A 258 -15.79 0.65 11.39
CA GLY A 258 -16.64 -0.52 11.64
C GLY A 258 -16.47 -1.64 10.60
N GLY A 259 -17.35 -2.65 10.64
CA GLY A 259 -17.40 -3.72 9.63
C GLY A 259 -16.56 -4.99 9.92
N GLY A 260 -15.88 -5.06 11.07
CA GLY A 260 -15.02 -6.21 11.39
C GLY A 260 -13.78 -6.28 10.49
N HIS A 261 -13.10 -7.43 10.49
CA HIS A 261 -11.80 -7.59 9.82
C HIS A 261 -11.87 -7.52 8.29
N TYR A 262 -12.86 -8.15 7.64
CA TYR A 262 -13.02 -8.16 6.18
C TYR A 262 -13.88 -7.02 5.60
N VAL A 263 -14.26 -6.03 6.42
CA VAL A 263 -14.85 -4.74 5.99
C VAL A 263 -15.90 -4.80 4.85
N PRO A 264 -16.95 -5.66 4.93
CA PRO A 264 -17.81 -6.00 3.79
C PRO A 264 -18.61 -4.81 3.24
N ARG A 265 -18.99 -3.84 4.08
CA ARG A 265 -19.69 -2.63 3.62
C ARG A 265 -18.76 -1.65 2.92
N HIS A 266 -17.48 -1.67 3.25
CA HIS A 266 -16.50 -0.88 2.55
C HIS A 266 -16.11 -1.54 1.22
N MET A 267 -16.09 -2.87 1.16
CA MET A 267 -16.02 -3.63 -0.08
C MET A 267 -17.12 -3.23 -1.07
N ASP A 268 -18.37 -3.15 -0.60
CA ASP A 268 -19.50 -2.71 -1.42
C ASP A 268 -19.20 -1.35 -2.08
N ILE A 269 -18.67 -0.39 -1.32
CA ILE A 269 -18.31 0.95 -1.79
C ILE A 269 -17.16 0.92 -2.80
N VAL A 270 -16.12 0.12 -2.58
CA VAL A 270 -14.94 0.08 -3.46
C VAL A 270 -15.26 -0.60 -4.80
N LEU A 271 -16.10 -1.63 -4.78
CA LEU A 271 -16.58 -2.33 -5.98
C LEU A 271 -17.67 -1.54 -6.69
N SER A 272 -18.54 -0.87 -5.95
CA SER A 272 -19.65 -0.08 -6.48
C SER A 272 -19.93 1.12 -5.59
N PHE A 273 -19.63 2.34 -6.06
CA PHE A 273 -20.03 3.56 -5.36
C PHE A 273 -21.10 4.32 -6.15
N LYS A 274 -22.32 3.79 -6.10
CA LYS A 274 -23.49 4.36 -6.78
C LYS A 274 -24.01 5.58 -6.02
N SER A 275 -24.72 6.44 -6.75
CA SER A 275 -25.32 7.66 -6.19
C SER A 275 -26.21 7.39 -4.98
N TRP A 276 -26.94 6.27 -4.94
CA TRP A 276 -27.79 5.93 -3.80
C TRP A 276 -26.98 5.58 -2.54
N GLN A 277 -25.83 4.88 -2.67
CA GLN A 277 -24.95 4.58 -1.53
C GLN A 277 -24.37 5.88 -0.97
N LYS A 278 -23.94 6.78 -1.85
CA LYS A 278 -23.51 8.13 -1.48
C LYS A 278 -24.62 8.87 -0.72
N ASN A 279 -25.84 8.87 -1.24
CA ASN A 279 -26.97 9.55 -0.62
C ASN A 279 -27.35 8.95 0.74
N ALA A 280 -27.31 7.61 0.87
CA ALA A 280 -27.57 6.93 2.13
C ALA A 280 -26.52 7.28 3.20
N ILE A 281 -25.24 7.29 2.83
CA ILE A 281 -24.15 7.69 3.74
C ILE A 281 -24.30 9.15 4.15
N ILE A 282 -24.56 10.06 3.19
CA ILE A 282 -24.76 11.48 3.47
C ILE A 282 -25.97 11.70 4.39
N GLY A 283 -27.08 11.00 4.14
CA GLY A 283 -28.27 11.06 4.99
C GLY A 283 -27.99 10.61 6.42
N PHE A 284 -27.34 9.46 6.58
CA PHE A 284 -26.97 8.95 7.91
C PHE A 284 -26.04 9.92 8.66
N LEU A 285 -24.99 10.44 8.01
CA LEU A 285 -24.08 11.39 8.65
C LEU A 285 -24.80 12.67 9.08
N ALA A 286 -25.73 13.17 8.27
CA ALA A 286 -26.58 14.30 8.63
C ALA A 286 -27.48 13.99 9.84
N GLU A 287 -28.08 12.80 9.91
CA GLU A 287 -28.88 12.34 11.07
C GLU A 287 -28.04 12.26 12.36
N GLN A 288 -26.76 11.90 12.25
CA GLN A 288 -25.83 11.87 13.39
C GLN A 288 -25.25 13.25 13.75
N GLY A 289 -25.66 14.32 13.07
CA GLY A 289 -25.11 15.66 13.26
C GLY A 289 -23.65 15.81 12.83
N ILE A 290 -23.14 14.89 12.00
CA ILE A 290 -21.78 14.93 11.47
C ILE A 290 -21.78 15.80 10.21
N GLN A 291 -21.10 16.94 10.29
CA GLN A 291 -20.95 17.83 9.13
C GLN A 291 -20.14 17.14 8.01
N ILE A 292 -20.61 17.32 6.78
CA ILE A 292 -19.95 16.83 5.56
C ILE A 292 -19.55 18.05 4.75
N GLY A 293 -18.27 18.16 4.42
CA GLY A 293 -17.71 19.32 3.76
C GLY A 293 -16.38 19.03 3.09
N LYS A 294 -15.83 20.03 2.42
CA LYS A 294 -14.43 20.07 1.99
C LYS A 294 -13.55 20.40 3.19
N PRO A 295 -12.23 20.13 3.15
CA PRO A 295 -11.32 20.48 4.24
C PRO A 295 -11.46 21.94 4.73
N GLY A 296 -11.71 22.90 3.83
CA GLY A 296 -11.91 24.31 4.17
C GLY A 296 -13.21 24.64 4.93
N ASP A 297 -14.17 23.71 4.98
CA ASP A 297 -15.43 23.87 5.72
C ASP A 297 -15.27 23.55 7.22
N PHE A 298 -14.13 22.99 7.61
CA PHE A 298 -13.83 22.53 8.99
C PHE A 298 -12.65 23.27 9.64
N CYS A 299 -12.19 24.36 9.00
CA CYS A 299 -11.09 25.20 9.47
C CYS A 299 -11.62 26.45 10.20
#